data_AF-A0AAD6X8K2-F1
#
_entry.id   AF-A0AAD6X8K2-F1
#
_cell.length_a   1.000
_cell.length_b   1.000
_cell.length_c   1.000
_cell.angle_alpha   90.00
_cell.angle_beta   90.00
_cell.angle_gamma   90.00
#
_symmetry.space_group_name_H-M   'P 1'
#
loop_
_entity.id
_entity.type
_entity.pdbx_description
1 polymer ?
#
loop_
_entity_poly.entity_id
_entity_poly.type
_entity_poly.pdbx_seq_one_letter_code
_entity_poly.pdbx_strand_id
1 'polypeptide(L)'
;MTRSIVSGSAALIMVSNLEFVPGDLDIYTPLSQEEPALAILQRNMRFDPVSTWIPRGYANNEAILKVHRLEKGSKSVNVIIVQGEDPAAAVFHFHSTIVMNYLSAFGLYCAYPSLTLTDVGVMNLPVVLRDVGVRTNAEECFEKYRDRGVTLVNDVTKLVGHTTHECRRDAECPHTLRSTVDEQGLHVNLLQPTDAEAEYISRHRYATIWMLGGTMCGEQGTYFNNFVASIKASEITVSKSD
;
A
#
# COMPACT_ATOMS: atom_id res chain seq x y z
N MET A 1 -19.37 -4.36 -7.83
CA MET A 1 -17.89 -4.39 -7.71
C MET A 1 -17.55 -4.12 -6.25
N THR A 2 -16.77 -4.98 -5.58
CA THR A 2 -16.57 -4.93 -4.12
C THR A 2 -15.62 -3.82 -3.66
N ARG A 3 -15.12 -2.99 -4.59
CA ARG A 3 -14.11 -1.95 -4.37
C ARG A 3 -12.81 -2.47 -3.74
N SER A 4 -12.63 -3.78 -3.68
CA SER A 4 -11.46 -4.41 -3.10
C SER A 4 -10.22 -4.19 -3.98
N ILE A 5 -9.05 -4.17 -3.34
CA ILE A 5 -7.75 -4.17 -4.02
C ILE A 5 -6.91 -5.34 -3.50
N VAL A 6 -6.05 -5.86 -4.36
CA VAL A 6 -5.00 -6.82 -3.99
C VAL A 6 -3.71 -6.04 -3.74
N SER A 7 -3.01 -6.30 -2.64
CA SER A 7 -1.73 -5.64 -2.33
C SER A 7 -0.72 -6.63 -1.76
N GLY A 8 0.32 -6.14 -1.09
CA GLY A 8 1.38 -6.95 -0.51
C GLY A 8 2.20 -7.66 -1.59
N SER A 9 2.64 -8.88 -1.29
CA SER A 9 3.60 -9.58 -2.14
C SER A 9 3.03 -10.02 -3.50
N ALA A 10 1.72 -10.21 -3.60
CA ALA A 10 1.05 -10.53 -4.86
C ALA A 10 0.98 -9.32 -5.82
N ALA A 11 0.87 -8.09 -5.31
CA ALA A 11 0.96 -6.89 -6.15
C ALA A 11 2.42 -6.58 -6.53
N LEU A 12 3.37 -6.79 -5.61
CA LEU A 12 4.79 -6.53 -5.85
C LEU A 12 5.33 -7.32 -7.05
N ILE A 13 5.01 -8.61 -7.18
CA ILE A 13 5.52 -9.42 -8.30
C ILE A 13 4.99 -8.95 -9.66
N MET A 14 3.89 -8.20 -9.71
CA MET A 14 3.36 -7.64 -10.97
C MET A 14 4.12 -6.40 -11.45
N VAL A 15 4.89 -5.75 -10.56
CA VAL A 15 5.57 -4.47 -10.84
C VAL A 15 7.08 -4.51 -10.69
N SER A 16 7.65 -5.56 -10.10
CA SER A 16 9.10 -5.64 -9.82
C SER A 16 9.78 -6.68 -10.71
N ASN A 17 11.12 -6.67 -10.69
CA ASN A 17 11.93 -7.67 -11.38
C ASN A 17 12.28 -8.87 -10.48
N LEU A 18 11.69 -8.94 -9.29
CA LEU A 18 11.96 -9.97 -8.29
C LEU A 18 11.40 -11.33 -8.71
N GLU A 19 12.20 -12.37 -8.53
CA GLU A 19 11.80 -13.75 -8.76
C GLU A 19 11.46 -14.46 -7.44
N PHE A 20 10.20 -14.40 -7.03
CA PHE A 20 9.70 -15.16 -5.87
C PHE A 20 8.24 -15.60 -6.08
N VAL A 21 7.76 -16.54 -5.27
CA VAL A 21 6.35 -16.93 -5.27
C VAL A 21 5.64 -16.31 -4.05
N PRO A 22 4.57 -15.52 -4.22
CA PRO A 22 3.77 -15.02 -3.10
C PRO A 22 3.22 -16.18 -2.27
N GLY A 23 3.31 -16.07 -0.94
CA GLY A 23 2.84 -17.11 -0.03
C GLY A 23 1.32 -17.11 0.13
N ASP A 24 0.74 -15.91 0.19
CA ASP A 24 -0.67 -15.63 0.38
C ASP A 24 -1.15 -14.50 -0.55
N LEU A 25 -2.47 -14.35 -0.64
CA LEU A 25 -3.12 -13.26 -1.36
C LEU A 25 -3.82 -12.33 -0.35
N ASP A 26 -3.36 -11.08 -0.26
CA ASP A 26 -3.95 -10.06 0.60
C ASP A 26 -4.93 -9.19 -0.18
N ILE A 27 -6.20 -9.23 0.23
CA ILE A 27 -7.31 -8.47 -0.37
C ILE A 27 -7.81 -7.44 0.63
N TYR A 28 -7.59 -6.16 0.35
CA TYR A 28 -8.09 -5.05 1.17
C TYR A 28 -9.49 -4.66 0.70
N THR A 29 -10.44 -4.59 1.63
CA THR A 29 -11.86 -4.39 1.32
C THR A 29 -12.51 -3.41 2.30
N PRO A 30 -13.28 -2.41 1.83
CA PRO A 30 -14.09 -1.56 2.71
C PRO A 30 -15.04 -2.38 3.59
N LEU A 31 -15.30 -1.92 4.82
CA LEU A 31 -16.26 -2.56 5.71
C LEU A 31 -17.64 -2.75 5.06
N SER A 32 -18.08 -1.77 4.26
CA SER A 32 -19.36 -1.83 3.52
C SER A 32 -19.43 -2.94 2.46
N GLN A 33 -18.29 -3.55 2.12
CA GLN A 33 -18.15 -4.59 1.09
C GLN A 33 -17.64 -5.93 1.65
N GLU A 34 -17.53 -6.06 2.97
CA GLU A 34 -17.08 -7.29 3.65
C GLU A 34 -17.88 -8.52 3.21
N GLU A 35 -19.20 -8.50 3.44
CA GLU A 35 -20.10 -9.63 3.14
C GLU A 35 -20.07 -10.02 1.65
N PRO A 36 -20.22 -9.07 0.68
CA PRO A 36 -20.03 -9.37 -0.74
C PRO A 36 -18.69 -10.02 -1.08
N ALA A 37 -17.58 -9.52 -0.52
CA ALA A 37 -16.24 -10.04 -0.81
C ALA A 37 -16.06 -11.48 -0.27
N LEU A 38 -16.48 -11.72 0.98
CA LEU A 38 -16.44 -13.06 1.57
C LEU A 38 -17.35 -14.04 0.82
N ALA A 39 -18.54 -13.61 0.43
CA ALA A 39 -19.48 -14.44 -0.31
C ALA A 39 -18.90 -14.90 -1.66
N ILE A 40 -18.19 -14.04 -2.39
CA ILE A 40 -17.52 -14.42 -3.65
C ILE A 40 -16.44 -15.49 -3.40
N LEU A 41 -15.57 -15.28 -2.41
CA LEU A 41 -14.48 -16.22 -2.12
C LEU A 41 -15.00 -17.58 -1.64
N GLN A 42 -16.00 -17.58 -0.76
CA GLN A 42 -16.54 -18.80 -0.17
C GLN A 42 -17.46 -19.55 -1.15
N ARG A 43 -18.42 -18.85 -1.77
CA ARG A 43 -19.46 -19.51 -2.59
C ARG A 43 -18.98 -19.78 -4.00
N ASN A 44 -18.26 -18.84 -4.61
CA ASN A 44 -17.88 -18.95 -6.02
C ASN A 44 -16.49 -19.60 -6.15
N MET A 45 -15.53 -19.18 -5.32
CA MET A 45 -14.15 -19.67 -5.40
C MET A 45 -13.86 -20.88 -4.50
N ARG A 46 -14.80 -21.23 -3.61
CA ARG A 46 -14.73 -22.40 -2.71
C ARG A 46 -13.54 -22.34 -1.73
N PHE A 47 -13.30 -21.17 -1.15
CA PHE A 47 -12.39 -21.01 -0.02
C PHE A 47 -13.13 -21.23 1.29
N ASP A 48 -12.51 -21.98 2.20
CA ASP A 48 -13.07 -22.27 3.52
C ASP A 48 -12.58 -21.24 4.54
N PRO A 49 -13.45 -20.68 5.39
CA PRO A 49 -13.03 -19.77 6.45
C PRO A 49 -12.22 -20.52 7.51
N VAL A 50 -11.06 -20.00 7.86
CA VAL A 50 -10.14 -20.60 8.85
C VAL A 50 -10.14 -19.81 10.15
N SER A 51 -9.98 -18.49 10.07
CA SER A 51 -9.97 -17.65 11.26
C SER A 51 -10.40 -16.21 10.95
N THR A 52 -10.75 -15.49 12.01
CA THR A 52 -10.97 -14.04 11.97
C THR A 52 -10.32 -13.45 13.20
N TRP A 53 -9.53 -12.41 13.02
CA TRP A 53 -8.89 -11.71 14.13
C TRP A 53 -8.89 -10.21 13.90
N ILE A 54 -8.86 -9.47 15.02
CA ILE A 54 -8.60 -8.05 15.03
C ILE A 54 -7.08 -7.91 15.23
N PRO A 55 -6.36 -7.28 14.30
CA PRO A 55 -4.94 -7.02 14.46
C PRO A 55 -4.62 -6.27 15.77
N ARG A 56 -4.18 -7.00 16.78
CA ARG A 56 -3.51 -6.39 17.95
C ARG A 56 -2.01 -6.15 17.70
N GLY A 57 -1.55 -6.35 16.47
CA GLY A 57 -0.12 -6.33 16.09
C GLY A 57 0.20 -6.08 14.61
N TYR A 58 -0.77 -5.70 13.75
CA TYR A 58 -0.40 -4.90 12.57
C TYR A 58 -0.13 -3.49 13.11
N ALA A 59 0.96 -3.35 13.85
CA ALA A 59 1.17 -2.26 14.79
C ALA A 59 0.95 -0.92 14.06
N ASN A 60 -0.15 -0.26 14.43
CA ASN A 60 -0.46 1.14 14.09
C ASN A 60 -1.00 1.43 12.69
N ASN A 61 -1.52 0.45 11.95
CA ASN A 61 -2.41 0.74 10.83
C ASN A 61 -3.85 0.88 11.35
N GLU A 62 -4.20 2.07 11.86
CA GLU A 62 -5.57 2.39 12.30
C GLU A 62 -6.61 2.17 11.19
N ALA A 63 -6.18 2.10 9.92
CA ALA A 63 -7.07 1.80 8.82
C ALA A 63 -7.47 0.32 8.73
N ILE A 64 -6.90 -0.63 9.49
CA ILE A 64 -7.31 -2.05 9.44
C ILE A 64 -8.19 -2.39 10.65
N LEU A 65 -9.42 -2.84 10.38
CA LEU A 65 -10.40 -3.21 11.41
C LEU A 65 -10.31 -4.68 11.83
N LYS A 66 -10.20 -5.59 10.86
CA LYS A 66 -10.11 -7.04 11.08
C LYS A 66 -9.59 -7.76 9.84
N VAL A 67 -9.15 -9.00 10.03
CA VAL A 67 -8.68 -9.87 8.96
C VAL A 67 -9.43 -11.20 9.02
N HIS A 68 -9.96 -11.64 7.89
CA HIS A 68 -10.48 -12.98 7.68
C HIS A 68 -9.47 -13.79 6.89
N ARG A 69 -9.02 -14.92 7.43
CA ARG A 69 -8.20 -15.88 6.67
C ARG A 69 -9.09 -16.99 6.13
N LEU A 70 -8.93 -17.24 4.84
CA LEU A 70 -9.57 -18.34 4.14
C LEU A 70 -8.53 -19.20 3.44
N GLU A 71 -8.82 -20.49 3.29
CA GLU A 71 -7.89 -21.44 2.67
C GLU A 71 -8.60 -22.35 1.66
N LYS A 72 -7.84 -22.82 0.67
CA LYS A 72 -8.26 -23.82 -0.30
C LYS A 72 -7.07 -24.70 -0.67
N GLY A 73 -6.98 -25.88 -0.07
CA GLY A 73 -5.78 -26.72 -0.17
C GLY A 73 -4.56 -25.99 0.37
N SER A 74 -3.51 -25.84 -0.44
CA SER A 74 -2.27 -25.13 -0.05
C SER A 74 -2.29 -23.62 -0.33
N LYS A 75 -3.44 -23.05 -0.68
CA LYS A 75 -3.60 -21.62 -1.00
C LYS A 75 -4.31 -20.91 0.13
N SER A 76 -3.82 -19.74 0.52
CA SER A 76 -4.43 -18.88 1.53
C SER A 76 -4.77 -17.49 0.96
N VAL A 77 -5.86 -16.93 1.46
CA VAL A 77 -6.32 -15.57 1.16
C VAL A 77 -6.62 -14.87 2.49
N ASN A 78 -6.06 -13.68 2.67
CA ASN A 78 -6.43 -12.79 3.76
C ASN A 78 -7.36 -11.71 3.20
N VAL A 79 -8.58 -11.63 3.72
CA VAL A 79 -9.49 -10.51 3.45
C VAL A 79 -9.35 -9.52 4.60
N ILE A 80 -8.69 -8.40 4.31
CA ILE A 80 -8.33 -7.36 5.25
C ILE A 80 -9.39 -6.26 5.16
N ILE A 81 -10.19 -6.16 6.21
CA ILE A 81 -11.28 -5.18 6.28
C ILE A 81 -10.74 -3.86 6.78
N VAL A 82 -10.96 -2.81 6.00
CA VAL A 82 -10.43 -1.47 6.29
C VAL A 82 -11.49 -0.51 6.81
N GLN A 83 -11.04 0.51 7.53
CA GLN A 83 -11.83 1.67 7.91
C GLN A 83 -12.00 2.61 6.71
N GLY A 84 -13.23 3.07 6.51
CA GLY A 84 -13.56 3.96 5.40
C GLY A 84 -13.80 3.21 4.09
N GLU A 85 -13.90 4.00 3.02
CA GLU A 85 -14.33 3.52 1.70
C GLU A 85 -13.16 3.33 0.72
N ASP A 86 -11.98 3.86 1.02
CA ASP A 86 -10.77 3.72 0.19
C ASP A 86 -9.81 2.70 0.80
N PRO A 87 -9.75 1.45 0.29
CA PRO A 87 -8.81 0.46 0.79
C PRO A 87 -7.35 0.76 0.46
N ALA A 88 -7.06 1.67 -0.48
CA ALA A 88 -5.70 2.08 -0.77
C ALA A 88 -5.04 2.76 0.43
N ALA A 89 -5.81 3.44 1.29
CA ALA A 89 -5.33 4.05 2.54
C ALA A 89 -4.45 3.10 3.35
N ALA A 90 -4.93 1.86 3.56
CA ALA A 90 -4.23 0.88 4.37
C ALA A 90 -2.87 0.46 3.77
N VAL A 91 -2.70 0.54 2.45
CA VAL A 91 -1.45 0.20 1.75
C VAL A 91 -0.34 1.20 2.06
N PHE A 92 -0.67 2.49 2.21
CA PHE A 92 0.32 3.54 2.50
C PHE A 92 0.75 3.60 3.97
N HIS A 93 0.20 2.72 4.81
CA HIS A 93 0.69 2.45 6.17
C HIS A 93 1.71 1.30 6.23
N PHE A 94 2.14 0.75 5.09
CA PHE A 94 3.15 -0.30 5.09
C PHE A 94 4.52 0.16 5.58
N HIS A 95 5.29 -0.81 6.10
CA HIS A 95 6.61 -0.63 6.68
C HIS A 95 7.67 -0.18 5.68
N SER A 96 7.44 -0.31 4.36
CA SER A 96 8.33 0.20 3.33
C SER A 96 7.62 0.45 2.00
N THR A 97 8.23 1.28 1.15
CA THR A 97 7.67 1.66 -0.16
C THR A 97 7.59 0.51 -1.16
N ILE A 98 8.43 -0.54 -1.02
CA ILE A 98 8.46 -1.66 -1.97
C ILE A 98 7.12 -2.40 -2.05
N VAL A 99 6.29 -2.34 -1.00
CA VAL A 99 4.97 -2.98 -0.97
C VAL A 99 3.82 -1.99 -1.14
N MET A 100 4.09 -0.70 -1.37
CA MET A 100 3.05 0.33 -1.56
C MET A 100 2.48 0.32 -2.98
N ASN A 101 2.06 -0.87 -3.42
CA ASN A 101 1.54 -1.15 -4.74
C ASN A 101 0.24 -1.92 -4.58
N TYR A 102 -0.71 -1.73 -5.49
CA TYR A 102 -1.94 -2.50 -5.47
C TYR A 102 -2.53 -2.73 -6.85
N LEU A 103 -3.19 -3.86 -7.00
CA LEU A 103 -4.02 -4.19 -8.13
C LEU A 103 -5.49 -3.97 -7.75
N SER A 104 -6.13 -3.05 -8.45
CA SER A 104 -7.58 -2.91 -8.45
C SER A 104 -8.18 -3.64 -9.64
N ALA A 105 -9.49 -3.74 -9.71
CA ALA A 105 -10.14 -4.28 -10.90
C ALA A 105 -10.11 -3.33 -12.12
N PHE A 106 -9.58 -2.10 -11.99
CA PHE A 106 -9.35 -1.20 -13.14
C PHE A 106 -7.90 -1.25 -13.64
N GLY A 107 -6.96 -1.61 -12.77
CA GLY A 107 -5.56 -1.52 -13.09
C GLY A 107 -4.65 -1.62 -11.87
N LEU A 108 -3.37 -1.61 -12.19
CA LEU A 108 -2.27 -1.69 -11.24
C LEU A 108 -1.76 -0.28 -10.92
N TYR A 109 -1.49 -0.03 -9.65
CA TYR A 109 -0.88 1.18 -9.16
C TYR A 109 0.43 0.85 -8.44
N CYS A 110 1.48 1.60 -8.78
CA CYS A 110 2.76 1.57 -8.08
C CYS A 110 3.11 2.98 -7.62
N ALA A 111 3.22 3.18 -6.30
CA ALA A 111 3.43 4.49 -5.71
C ALA A 111 4.84 5.04 -5.93
N TYR A 112 5.83 4.15 -6.01
CA TYR A 112 7.25 4.49 -6.12
C TYR A 112 7.90 3.67 -7.24
N PRO A 113 7.58 3.94 -8.51
CA PRO A 113 8.05 3.12 -9.63
C PRO A 113 9.57 3.16 -9.79
N SER A 114 10.21 4.31 -9.62
CA SER A 114 11.67 4.47 -9.66
C SER A 114 12.40 3.55 -8.68
N LEU A 115 11.85 3.38 -7.48
CA LEU A 115 12.38 2.49 -6.44
C LEU A 115 11.97 1.03 -6.68
N THR A 116 10.70 0.79 -6.95
CA THR A 116 10.13 -0.57 -7.01
C THR A 116 10.68 -1.36 -8.20
N LEU A 117 10.86 -0.71 -9.36
CA LEU A 117 11.42 -1.34 -10.56
C LEU A 117 12.92 -1.61 -10.46
N THR A 118 13.59 -1.00 -9.48
CA THR A 118 15.01 -1.22 -9.18
C THR A 118 15.20 -2.04 -7.90
N ASP A 119 14.13 -2.69 -7.41
CA ASP A 119 14.12 -3.55 -6.23
C ASP A 119 14.62 -2.83 -4.96
N VAL A 120 14.36 -1.53 -4.87
CA VAL A 120 14.68 -0.68 -3.71
C VAL A 120 13.42 -0.34 -2.93
N GLY A 121 13.50 -0.37 -1.61
CA GLY A 121 12.45 0.13 -0.73
C GLY A 121 12.97 1.13 0.30
N VAL A 122 12.23 2.21 0.51
CA VAL A 122 12.47 3.18 1.59
C VAL A 122 11.61 2.77 2.77
N MET A 123 12.22 2.68 3.96
CA MET A 123 11.53 2.31 5.19
C MET A 123 10.61 3.44 5.67
N ASN A 124 9.39 3.07 6.07
CA ASN A 124 8.46 3.95 6.77
C ASN A 124 8.83 4.01 8.25
N LEU A 125 9.85 4.80 8.59
CA LEU A 125 10.45 4.82 9.93
C LEU A 125 9.44 5.03 11.07
N PRO A 126 8.42 5.90 10.97
CA PRO A 126 7.39 6.00 12.01
C PRO A 126 6.62 4.72 12.28
N VAL A 127 6.35 3.91 11.25
CA VAL A 127 5.71 2.60 11.44
C VAL A 127 6.67 1.63 12.13
N VAL A 128 7.94 1.62 11.73
CA VAL A 128 8.97 0.75 12.32
C VAL A 128 9.26 1.08 13.78
N LEU A 129 9.46 2.36 14.09
CA LEU A 129 9.90 2.79 15.42
C LEU A 129 8.81 2.69 16.48
N ARG A 130 7.53 2.72 16.08
CA ARG A 130 6.41 2.49 17.02
C ARG A 130 6.28 1.03 17.46
N ASP A 131 6.96 0.12 16.79
CA ASP A 131 6.88 -1.33 17.04
C ASP A 131 8.01 -1.81 17.99
N VAL A 132 8.95 -0.93 18.38
CA VAL A 132 10.15 -1.30 19.16
C VAL A 132 9.80 -1.78 20.58
N GLY A 133 9.96 -3.08 20.85
CA GLY A 133 9.78 -3.70 22.18
C GLY A 133 9.32 -5.17 22.18
N VAL A 134 8.81 -5.65 21.06
CA VAL A 134 8.50 -7.06 20.75
C VAL A 134 9.28 -7.39 19.48
N ARG A 135 9.79 -8.61 19.24
CA ARG A 135 10.30 -8.96 17.89
C ARG A 135 9.22 -8.57 16.88
N THR A 136 9.52 -7.57 16.04
CA THR A 136 8.45 -6.83 15.36
C THR A 136 8.02 -7.55 14.10
N ASN A 137 6.73 -7.48 13.76
CA ASN A 137 6.25 -7.92 12.45
C ASN A 137 6.97 -7.14 11.32
N ALA A 138 7.45 -5.92 11.60
CA ALA A 138 8.21 -5.10 10.65
C ALA A 138 9.61 -5.68 10.33
N GLU A 139 10.37 -6.14 11.33
CA GLU A 139 11.69 -6.77 11.13
C GLU A 139 11.58 -8.06 10.31
N GLU A 140 10.63 -8.94 10.65
CA GLU A 140 10.37 -10.17 9.88
C GLU A 140 9.96 -9.84 8.43
N CYS A 141 9.17 -8.78 8.23
CA CYS A 141 8.86 -8.29 6.90
C CYS A 141 10.11 -7.80 6.15
N PHE A 142 11.01 -7.08 6.81
CA PHE A 142 12.25 -6.61 6.19
C PHE A 142 13.19 -7.75 5.80
N GLU A 143 13.37 -8.74 6.67
CA GLU A 143 14.13 -9.95 6.37
C GLU A 143 13.52 -10.68 5.18
N LYS A 144 12.21 -10.91 5.19
CA LYS A 144 11.46 -11.52 4.07
C LYS A 144 11.73 -10.83 2.73
N TYR A 145 11.77 -9.50 2.68
CA TYR A 145 12.01 -8.78 1.41
C TYR A 145 13.49 -8.70 1.04
N ARG A 146 14.41 -8.60 2.02
CA ARG A 146 15.86 -8.69 1.77
C ARG A 146 16.24 -10.06 1.19
N ASP A 147 15.67 -11.14 1.71
CA ASP A 147 15.87 -12.50 1.20
C ASP A 147 15.37 -12.68 -0.24
N ARG A 148 14.47 -11.79 -0.69
CA ARG A 148 13.99 -11.76 -2.08
C ARG A 148 14.85 -10.91 -3.00
N GLY A 149 15.87 -10.23 -2.49
CA GLY A 149 16.77 -9.36 -3.25
C GLY A 149 16.49 -7.86 -3.10
N VAL A 150 15.55 -7.45 -2.23
CA VAL A 150 15.21 -6.03 -2.05
C VAL A 150 16.28 -5.31 -1.24
N THR A 151 16.74 -4.16 -1.76
CA THR A 151 17.59 -3.23 -1.01
C THR A 151 16.71 -2.26 -0.21
N LEU A 152 16.67 -2.44 1.11
CA LEU A 152 15.93 -1.56 2.00
C LEU A 152 16.82 -0.47 2.63
N VAL A 153 16.44 0.79 2.46
CA VAL A 153 17.15 1.96 3.02
C VAL A 153 16.26 2.76 3.96
N ASN A 154 16.88 3.41 4.93
CA ASN A 154 16.20 4.36 5.83
C ASN A 154 16.48 5.84 5.47
N ASP A 155 17.29 6.07 4.44
CA ASP A 155 17.76 7.38 4.02
C ASP A 155 18.00 7.34 2.52
N VAL A 156 17.20 8.11 1.78
CA VAL A 156 17.25 8.16 0.31
C VAL A 156 18.55 8.77 -0.22
N THR A 157 19.26 9.56 0.57
CA THR A 157 20.54 10.15 0.17
C THR A 157 21.64 9.11 0.02
N LYS A 158 21.43 7.90 0.57
CA LYS A 158 22.34 6.76 0.44
C LYS A 158 22.12 5.95 -0.83
N LEU A 159 21.08 6.26 -1.60
CA LEU A 159 20.82 5.59 -2.88
C LEU A 159 21.81 6.10 -3.94
N VAL A 160 22.39 5.17 -4.70
CA VAL A 160 23.30 5.49 -5.80
C VAL A 160 22.55 6.34 -6.83
N GLY A 161 23.11 7.50 -7.19
CA GLY A 161 22.48 8.45 -8.11
C GLY A 161 21.61 9.53 -7.45
N HIS A 162 21.37 9.47 -6.13
CA HIS A 162 20.59 10.47 -5.39
C HIS A 162 21.47 11.52 -4.69
N THR A 163 22.64 11.85 -5.25
CA THR A 163 23.56 12.86 -4.67
C THR A 163 23.01 14.29 -4.68
N THR A 164 21.96 14.56 -5.46
CA THR A 164 21.29 15.87 -5.56
C THR A 164 19.86 15.85 -5.00
N HIS A 165 19.65 15.09 -3.92
CA HIS A 165 18.33 14.94 -3.30
C HIS A 165 17.72 16.29 -2.85
N GLU A 166 16.50 16.58 -3.30
CA GLU A 166 15.71 17.72 -2.81
C GLU A 166 14.64 17.26 -1.81
N CYS A 167 14.92 17.48 -0.52
CA CYS A 167 14.00 17.13 0.57
C CYS A 167 12.61 17.76 0.38
N ARG A 168 11.55 16.96 0.56
CA ARG A 168 10.12 17.32 0.36
C ARG A 168 9.68 17.58 -1.09
N ARG A 169 10.57 17.40 -2.07
CA ARG A 169 10.27 17.56 -3.49
C ARG A 169 10.41 16.26 -4.26
N ASP A 170 11.52 15.55 -4.05
CA ASP A 170 11.74 14.28 -4.74
C ASP A 170 10.67 13.27 -4.37
N ALA A 171 10.19 12.52 -5.35
CA ALA A 171 9.10 11.57 -5.18
C ALA A 171 9.41 10.49 -4.14
N GLU A 172 10.69 10.11 -4.01
CA GLU A 172 11.22 9.10 -3.10
C GLU A 172 11.43 9.63 -1.69
N CYS A 173 11.44 10.95 -1.49
CA CYS A 173 11.66 11.54 -0.18
C CYS A 173 10.58 11.08 0.81
N PRO A 174 10.96 10.61 2.01
CA PRO A 174 10.00 10.29 3.06
C PRO A 174 9.10 11.47 3.48
N HIS A 175 9.55 12.71 3.24
CA HIS A 175 8.83 13.94 3.61
C HIS A 175 8.09 14.60 2.44
N THR A 176 8.13 14.01 1.24
CA THR A 176 7.29 14.50 0.13
C THR A 176 5.86 14.06 0.37
N LEU A 177 4.93 15.01 0.26
CA LEU A 177 3.50 14.71 0.26
C LEU A 177 3.15 14.10 -1.10
N ARG A 178 2.70 12.85 -1.09
CA ARG A 178 2.34 12.08 -2.28
C ARG A 178 0.84 11.84 -2.35
N SER A 179 0.33 11.54 -3.53
CA SER A 179 -1.07 11.14 -3.70
C SER A 179 -1.25 10.13 -4.83
N THR A 180 -2.35 9.37 -4.76
CA THR A 180 -2.75 8.39 -5.80
C THR A 180 -3.16 9.04 -7.12
N VAL A 181 -3.11 10.37 -7.19
CA VAL A 181 -3.42 11.17 -8.39
C VAL A 181 -2.26 12.11 -8.76
N ASP A 182 -1.09 11.97 -8.12
CA ASP A 182 0.11 12.69 -8.52
C ASP A 182 0.75 12.08 -9.77
N GLU A 183 1.63 12.84 -10.43
CA GLU A 183 2.31 12.41 -11.66
C GLU A 183 3.52 11.49 -11.40
N GLN A 184 3.81 11.19 -10.13
CA GLN A 184 5.00 10.44 -9.72
C GLN A 184 4.69 8.95 -9.51
N GLY A 185 3.42 8.57 -9.41
CA GLY A 185 2.97 7.18 -9.40
C GLY A 185 2.86 6.58 -10.80
N LEU A 186 3.04 5.27 -10.92
CA LEU A 186 2.77 4.52 -12.15
C LEU A 186 1.36 3.92 -12.11
N HIS A 187 0.57 4.22 -13.14
CA HIS A 187 -0.75 3.65 -13.37
C HIS A 187 -0.73 2.79 -14.64
N VAL A 188 -1.06 1.50 -14.50
CA VAL A 188 -1.27 0.61 -15.64
C VAL A 188 -2.75 0.23 -15.69
N ASN A 189 -3.46 0.77 -16.68
CA ASN A 189 -4.87 0.46 -16.89
C ASN A 189 -4.98 -0.92 -17.57
N LEU A 190 -5.69 -1.84 -16.93
CA LEU A 190 -5.92 -3.18 -17.47
C LEU A 190 -7.21 -3.28 -18.28
N LEU A 191 -8.15 -2.37 -18.02
CA LEU A 191 -9.44 -2.32 -18.70
C LEU A 191 -9.67 -0.91 -19.25
N GLN A 192 -10.30 -0.85 -20.42
CA GLN A 192 -10.99 0.37 -20.86
C GLN A 192 -12.40 0.32 -20.26
N PRO A 193 -12.72 1.17 -19.27
CA PRO A 193 -14.05 1.16 -18.68
C PRO A 193 -15.08 1.57 -19.73
N THR A 194 -16.24 0.92 -19.70
CA THR A 194 -17.44 1.42 -20.37
C THR A 194 -17.86 2.78 -19.78
N ASP A 195 -18.70 3.55 -20.47
CA ASP A 195 -19.16 4.85 -19.98
C ASP A 195 -19.78 4.77 -18.58
N ALA A 196 -20.58 3.72 -18.31
CA ALA A 196 -21.18 3.49 -17.01
C ALA A 196 -20.14 3.16 -15.92
N GLU A 197 -19.10 2.41 -16.26
CA GLU A 197 -17.98 2.13 -15.35
C GLU A 197 -17.14 3.38 -15.11
N ALA A 198 -16.88 4.18 -16.14
CA ALA A 198 -16.16 5.45 -16.03
C ALA A 198 -16.91 6.43 -15.12
N GLU A 199 -18.24 6.53 -15.28
CA GLU A 199 -19.11 7.31 -14.40
C GLU A 199 -19.06 6.79 -12.95
N TYR A 200 -19.17 5.47 -12.76
CA TYR A 200 -19.06 4.85 -11.43
C TYR A 200 -17.71 5.14 -10.77
N ILE A 201 -16.60 4.94 -11.51
CA ILE A 201 -15.24 5.26 -11.07
C ILE A 201 -15.18 6.72 -10.66
N SER A 202 -15.62 7.66 -11.50
CA SER A 202 -15.52 9.10 -11.22
C SER A 202 -16.22 9.50 -9.92
N ARG A 203 -17.42 8.94 -9.65
CA ARG A 203 -18.23 9.24 -8.45
C ARG A 203 -17.68 8.63 -7.17
N HIS A 204 -16.97 7.52 -7.30
CA HIS A 204 -16.45 6.73 -6.18
C HIS A 204 -14.91 6.73 -6.16
N ARG A 205 -14.28 7.64 -6.89
CA ARG A 205 -12.83 7.80 -6.88
C ARG A 205 -12.44 8.49 -5.58
N TYR A 206 -11.49 7.90 -4.90
CA TYR A 206 -10.82 8.51 -3.76
C TYR A 206 -9.40 8.82 -4.19
N ALA A 207 -8.87 9.93 -3.69
CA ALA A 207 -7.44 10.17 -3.68
C ALA A 207 -6.96 9.88 -2.26
N THR A 208 -6.12 8.87 -2.11
CA THR A 208 -5.29 8.77 -0.91
C THR A 208 -4.08 9.67 -1.05
N ILE A 209 -3.81 10.45 0.00
CA ILE A 209 -2.66 11.32 0.20
C ILE A 209 -1.84 10.75 1.36
N TRP A 210 -0.51 10.71 1.22
CA TRP A 210 0.35 10.20 2.28
C TRP A 210 1.72 10.88 2.33
N MET A 211 2.41 10.67 3.45
CA MET A 211 3.81 11.02 3.69
C MET A 211 4.40 9.98 4.66
N LEU A 212 5.61 9.48 4.40
CA LEU A 212 6.22 8.43 5.23
C LEU A 212 6.75 8.99 6.57
N GLY A 213 7.22 10.23 6.62
CA GLY A 213 7.82 10.84 7.82
C GLY A 213 9.24 10.32 8.12
N GLY A 214 9.64 10.35 9.38
CA GLY A 214 11.01 10.04 9.83
C GLY A 214 11.90 11.28 9.99
N THR A 215 13.21 11.07 10.14
CA THR A 215 14.21 12.14 10.26
C THR A 215 14.46 12.83 8.93
N MET A 216 14.50 14.16 8.90
CA MET A 216 14.79 14.90 7.67
C MET A 216 16.08 14.47 6.98
N CYS A 217 16.02 14.40 5.64
CA CYS A 217 17.16 14.01 4.83
C CYS A 217 18.32 15.00 5.02
N GLY A 218 19.47 14.52 5.52
CA GLY A 218 20.66 15.34 5.75
C GLY A 218 20.67 16.21 7.02
N GLU A 219 19.59 16.26 7.80
CA GLU A 219 19.52 17.04 9.04
C GLU A 219 19.33 16.13 10.27
N GLN A 220 20.20 16.29 11.27
CA GLN A 220 20.02 15.62 12.56
C GLN A 220 19.06 16.43 13.45
N GLY A 221 17.97 15.80 13.90
CA GLY A 221 17.20 16.27 15.06
C GLY A 221 15.70 16.51 14.84
N THR A 222 15.23 16.74 13.62
CA THR A 222 13.79 16.95 13.36
C THR A 222 13.12 15.68 12.86
N TYR A 223 12.17 15.16 13.64
CA TYR A 223 11.42 13.93 13.36
C TYR A 223 9.96 14.24 13.00
N PHE A 224 9.48 13.70 11.88
CA PHE A 224 8.09 13.83 11.44
C PHE A 224 7.35 12.48 11.58
N ASN A 225 6.09 12.51 12.00
CA ASN A 225 5.22 11.34 11.92
C ASN A 225 4.82 11.07 10.47
N ASN A 226 4.44 9.82 10.18
CA ASN A 226 3.77 9.49 8.94
C ASN A 226 2.36 10.10 8.92
N PHE A 227 1.84 10.32 7.72
CA PHE A 227 0.51 10.83 7.48
C PHE A 227 -0.15 10.02 6.36
N VAL A 228 -1.41 9.67 6.52
CA VAL A 228 -2.24 9.07 5.47
C VAL A 228 -3.66 9.60 5.63
N ALA A 229 -4.28 10.03 4.53
CA ALA A 229 -5.67 10.44 4.51
C ALA A 229 -6.29 10.11 3.14
N SER A 230 -7.58 9.76 3.13
CA SER A 230 -8.33 9.56 1.89
C SER A 230 -9.37 10.66 1.74
N ILE A 231 -9.42 11.25 0.56
CA ILE A 231 -10.35 12.32 0.21
C ILE A 231 -11.16 11.85 -0.99
N LYS A 232 -12.47 12.07 -0.96
CA LYS A 232 -13.31 11.75 -2.12
C LYS A 232 -12.95 12.71 -3.26
N ALA A 233 -12.75 12.22 -4.47
CA ALA A 233 -12.33 13.06 -5.60
C ALA A 233 -13.30 14.21 -5.88
N SER A 234 -14.60 14.03 -5.60
CA SER A 234 -15.62 15.09 -5.71
C SER A 234 -15.44 16.25 -4.73
N GLU A 235 -14.65 16.06 -3.67
CA GLU A 235 -14.39 17.05 -2.62
C GLU A 235 -13.06 17.80 -2.85
N ILE A 236 -12.28 17.39 -3.87
CA ILE A 236 -11.03 18.04 -4.22
C ILE A 236 -11.35 19.25 -5.11
N THR A 237 -11.45 20.45 -4.51
CA THR A 237 -11.40 21.70 -5.27
C THR A 237 -9.96 21.97 -5.69
N VAL A 238 -9.62 21.62 -6.94
CA VAL A 238 -8.36 22.06 -7.56
C VAL A 238 -8.48 23.56 -7.83
N SER A 239 -7.94 24.40 -6.94
CA SER A 239 -7.60 25.76 -7.32
C SER A 239 -6.45 25.65 -8.30
N LYS A 240 -6.71 25.89 -9.59
CA LYS A 240 -5.62 26.16 -10.54
C LYS A 240 -4.91 27.40 -10.00
N SER A 241 -3.65 27.26 -9.62
CA SER A 241 -2.75 28.40 -9.49
C SER A 241 -2.50 28.92 -10.90
N ASP A 242 -3.02 30.12 -11.19
CA ASP A 242 -2.73 30.89 -12.39
C ASP A 242 -1.23 31.24 -12.49
#